data_AF-A0A166L8F6-F1
#
_entry.id   AF-A0A166L8F6-F1
#
_cell.length_a   1.000
_cell.length_b   1.000
_cell.length_c   1.000
_cell.angle_alpha   90.00
_cell.angle_beta   90.00
_cell.angle_gamma   90.00
#
_symmetry.space_group_name_H-M   'P 1'
#
loop_
_entity.id
_entity.type
_entity.pdbx_description
1 polymer ?
#
loop_
_entity_poly.entity_id
_entity_poly.type
_entity_poly.pdbx_seq_one_letter_code
_entity_poly.pdbx_strand_id
1 'polypeptide(L)'
;MPIGAEENGKNRSSRRLLLWLTALGALIVAVRVVVLPVYFAVIKKHNSSASASGVASRAGGGGRGSPGISSSKVAITGETGSWYYDPEDLFNKTRRPTLGLRGVNIGGLFVLEPLISPALFQAYPDAIDEWSLSAVIAANTFTTLEAVLKGHHNTFITEKDIAQIAGAGLNWIRVPIPYWAIETWEGEPFLEGVSWKYIVCLLGWARKYGLRSIWICTLFRDRRMVRLIHSFSSPSLLCTFCRRNLDDTDDDAMAAFNHSGKFGIVNFLNGVMGVANAQRALNYIRIITEFISEHEWTDVVPIFGVVNEALLNTIGREQLNSFYLETHNMMRNITGVGAGKGPYMSVHDGFQGVATWAGFMPGSDRVILDSHPYTAFYGSSEATIASGTNPASAGGTWPKTACTKWGNGFNASRSSFGVTIAGEMSAGFNDCGLFLPGDSGNWSSATKAGVMQFTLASMDALQDYFFWTWKEAIANYGRWAQIGNSTAGIVESPLWSYQLGLQEGWIPTDPRTATGGAGAGTISATWSSSYGVYPPATISNAGAAASALPQYTSTGTVATLVPPQTLTASATASAVNAGNGWFDASDTAGGVTAIAGCTYPYAWSAVSAAVPTLCGAKTGAALATPPPKARRESD
;
A
#
# COMPACT_ATOMS: atom_id res chain seq x y z
N MET A 1 -50.01 46.91 -48.97
CA MET A 1 -49.26 47.32 -50.18
C MET A 1 -47.79 47.46 -49.80
N PRO A 2 -46.80 47.16 -50.66
CA PRO A 2 -46.75 46.21 -51.79
C PRO A 2 -45.75 45.03 -51.55
N ILE A 3 -45.97 43.81 -52.08
CA ILE A 3 -45.29 43.14 -53.23
C ILE A 3 -43.78 42.85 -52.99
N GLY A 4 -43.19 41.66 -53.21
CA GLY A 4 -43.60 40.31 -53.71
C GLY A 4 -42.48 39.28 -53.35
N ALA A 5 -42.33 38.06 -53.88
CA ALA A 5 -43.04 37.28 -54.91
C ALA A 5 -42.75 35.76 -54.76
N GLU A 6 -43.63 34.90 -55.29
CA GLU A 6 -43.35 33.50 -55.71
C GLU A 6 -42.87 33.51 -57.19
N GLU A 7 -42.25 32.49 -57.81
CA GLU A 7 -42.40 31.03 -57.62
C GLU A 7 -41.19 30.20 -58.15
N ASN A 8 -41.00 29.02 -57.57
CA ASN A 8 -40.49 27.73 -58.09
C ASN A 8 -39.33 27.59 -59.13
N GLY A 9 -38.33 26.79 -58.72
CA GLY A 9 -37.39 26.07 -59.61
C GLY A 9 -36.95 24.71 -59.03
N LYS A 10 -37.64 23.61 -59.40
CA LYS A 10 -37.35 22.23 -58.92
C LYS A 10 -36.32 21.48 -59.79
N ASN A 11 -35.68 20.46 -59.18
CA ASN A 11 -34.98 19.32 -59.80
C ASN A 11 -33.63 19.53 -60.55
N ARG A 12 -32.51 19.62 -59.82
CA ARG A 12 -31.23 18.99 -60.28
C ARG A 12 -30.17 18.65 -59.22
N SER A 13 -30.14 19.28 -58.04
CA SER A 13 -29.06 19.10 -57.05
C SER A 13 -29.22 17.90 -56.11
N SER A 14 -30.42 17.64 -55.60
CA SER A 14 -30.66 16.69 -54.50
C SER A 14 -30.27 15.23 -54.78
N ARG A 15 -30.49 14.74 -56.01
CA ARG A 15 -30.08 13.37 -56.40
C ARG A 15 -28.57 13.19 -56.53
N ARG A 16 -27.80 14.26 -56.82
CA ARG A 16 -26.33 14.18 -56.87
C ARG A 16 -25.72 14.15 -55.46
N LEU A 17 -26.27 14.93 -54.53
CA LEU A 17 -25.80 14.96 -53.14
C LEU A 17 -25.95 13.58 -52.46
N LEU A 18 -27.08 12.90 -52.67
CA LEU A 18 -27.33 11.59 -52.04
C LEU A 18 -26.36 10.50 -52.53
N LEU A 19 -25.99 10.51 -53.83
CA LEU A 19 -25.00 9.59 -54.39
C LEU A 19 -23.58 9.85 -53.87
N TRP A 20 -23.19 11.12 -53.69
CA TRP A 20 -21.91 11.49 -53.08
C TRP A 20 -21.83 11.07 -51.61
N LEU A 21 -22.90 11.25 -50.83
CA LEU A 21 -22.95 10.84 -49.43
C LEU A 21 -22.84 9.32 -49.26
N THR A 22 -23.48 8.52 -50.13
CA THR A 22 -23.34 7.05 -50.10
C THR A 22 -21.94 6.57 -50.49
N ALA A 23 -21.32 7.18 -51.52
CA ALA A 23 -19.96 6.83 -51.94
C ALA A 23 -18.91 7.20 -50.87
N LEU A 24 -19.06 8.36 -50.23
CA LEU A 24 -18.17 8.79 -49.14
C LEU A 24 -18.29 7.88 -47.90
N GLY A 25 -19.51 7.45 -47.56
CA GLY A 25 -19.74 6.49 -46.47
C GLY A 25 -19.03 5.15 -46.71
N ALA A 26 -19.14 4.58 -47.91
CA ALA A 26 -18.46 3.34 -48.27
C ALA A 26 -16.93 3.46 -48.22
N LEU A 27 -16.38 4.59 -48.68
CA LEU A 27 -14.94 4.85 -48.66
C LEU A 27 -14.37 4.93 -47.23
N ILE A 28 -15.08 5.60 -46.30
CA ILE A 28 -14.66 5.74 -44.90
C ILE A 28 -14.64 4.38 -44.19
N VAL A 29 -15.62 3.50 -44.48
CA VAL A 29 -15.66 2.13 -43.94
C VAL A 29 -14.48 1.31 -44.46
N ALA A 30 -14.18 1.37 -45.76
CA ALA A 30 -13.03 0.67 -46.36
C ALA A 30 -11.69 1.10 -45.73
N VAL A 31 -11.48 2.41 -45.52
CA VAL A 31 -10.25 2.92 -44.87
C VAL A 31 -10.13 2.44 -43.42
N ARG A 32 -11.22 2.45 -42.65
CA ARG A 32 -11.19 2.03 -41.24
C ARG A 32 -11.05 0.51 -41.05
N VAL A 33 -11.68 -0.31 -41.88
CA VAL A 33 -11.72 -1.77 -41.69
C VAL A 33 -10.57 -2.49 -42.39
N VAL A 34 -10.06 -1.96 -43.52
CA VAL A 34 -9.04 -2.65 -44.33
C VAL A 34 -7.68 -1.95 -44.26
N VAL A 35 -7.62 -0.62 -44.44
CA VAL A 35 -6.35 0.08 -44.64
C VAL A 35 -5.57 0.29 -43.34
N LEU A 36 -6.24 0.77 -42.28
CA LEU A 36 -5.56 1.05 -41.00
C LEU A 36 -4.99 -0.20 -40.31
N PRO A 37 -5.69 -1.36 -40.23
CA PRO A 37 -5.12 -2.57 -39.64
C PRO A 37 -3.90 -3.07 -40.41
N VAL A 38 -3.93 -3.07 -41.74
CA VAL A 38 -2.81 -3.50 -42.58
C VAL A 38 -1.60 -2.56 -42.44
N TYR A 39 -1.82 -1.25 -42.36
CA TYR A 39 -0.73 -0.28 -42.19
C TYR A 39 0.05 -0.50 -40.89
N PHE A 40 -0.63 -0.67 -39.75
CA PHE A 40 0.03 -0.87 -38.46
C PHE A 40 0.51 -2.31 -38.22
N ALA A 41 -0.10 -3.33 -38.82
CA ALA A 41 0.35 -4.71 -38.68
C ALA A 41 1.48 -5.10 -39.66
N VAL A 42 1.58 -4.47 -40.83
CA VAL A 42 2.47 -4.91 -41.93
C VAL A 42 3.55 -3.88 -42.29
N ILE A 43 3.26 -2.57 -42.25
CA ILE A 43 4.08 -1.58 -42.99
C ILE A 43 5.17 -0.89 -42.15
N LYS A 44 5.06 -0.82 -40.82
CA LYS A 44 6.11 -0.22 -39.97
C LYS A 44 6.66 -1.15 -38.88
N LYS A 45 7.21 -2.29 -39.31
CA LYS A 45 8.17 -3.06 -38.50
C LYS A 45 9.34 -3.57 -39.36
N HIS A 46 10.55 -3.49 -38.80
CA HIS A 46 11.84 -4.01 -39.28
C HIS A 46 12.64 -3.23 -40.35
N ASN A 47 13.81 -2.76 -39.91
CA ASN A 47 15.15 -3.18 -40.35
C ASN A 47 16.08 -3.05 -39.11
N SER A 48 17.07 -3.91 -38.84
CA SER A 48 17.81 -4.82 -39.75
C SER A 48 18.15 -6.20 -39.13
N SER A 49 18.41 -7.13 -40.04
CA SER A 49 19.06 -8.46 -39.99
C SER A 49 20.43 -8.50 -39.26
N ALA A 50 21.15 -9.62 -39.03
CA ALA A 50 21.07 -11.07 -39.34
C ALA A 50 21.90 -11.82 -38.25
N SER A 51 22.13 -13.15 -38.15
CA SER A 51 22.13 -14.28 -39.10
C SER A 51 21.91 -15.60 -38.34
N ALA A 52 21.50 -16.67 -39.03
CA ALA A 52 21.46 -18.03 -38.47
C ALA A 52 22.24 -19.02 -39.34
N SER A 53 22.77 -20.09 -38.74
CA SER A 53 23.34 -21.26 -39.40
C SER A 53 22.78 -22.50 -38.73
N GLY A 54 22.11 -23.36 -39.48
CA GLY A 54 21.42 -24.53 -38.94
C GLY A 54 22.08 -25.85 -39.35
N VAL A 55 21.78 -26.92 -38.59
CA VAL A 55 21.92 -28.32 -39.02
C VAL A 55 20.69 -29.07 -38.51
N ALA A 56 20.12 -29.96 -39.34
CA ALA A 56 18.90 -30.70 -39.05
C ALA A 56 19.16 -32.20 -38.83
N SER A 57 18.36 -32.85 -37.98
CA SER A 57 18.34 -34.32 -37.84
C SER A 57 16.96 -34.87 -37.48
N ARG A 58 16.27 -35.42 -38.49
CA ARG A 58 15.34 -36.58 -38.54
C ARG A 58 14.25 -36.85 -37.47
N ALA A 59 13.20 -37.52 -37.94
CA ALA A 59 11.95 -37.81 -37.23
C ALA A 59 11.66 -39.32 -37.05
N GLY A 60 10.68 -39.63 -36.21
CA GLY A 60 10.06 -40.95 -35.98
C GLY A 60 9.71 -41.14 -34.49
N GLY A 61 8.57 -41.68 -34.06
CA GLY A 61 7.37 -42.15 -34.75
C GLY A 61 6.16 -42.09 -33.77
N GLY A 62 4.93 -42.31 -34.26
CA GLY A 62 3.71 -41.86 -33.55
C GLY A 62 3.11 -42.80 -32.48
N GLY A 63 2.23 -42.22 -31.67
CA GLY A 63 1.29 -42.91 -30.77
C GLY A 63 0.15 -41.97 -30.37
N ARG A 64 -1.11 -42.32 -30.66
CA ARG A 64 -2.29 -41.49 -30.33
C ARG A 64 -2.78 -41.81 -28.91
N GLY A 65 -2.92 -40.77 -28.09
CA GLY A 65 -3.68 -40.78 -26.84
C GLY A 65 -4.50 -39.49 -26.74
N SER A 66 -5.71 -39.57 -26.19
CA SER A 66 -6.69 -38.47 -26.16
C SER A 66 -6.17 -37.23 -25.40
N PRO A 67 -6.57 -36.01 -25.79
CA PRO A 67 -6.21 -34.80 -25.06
C PRO A 67 -6.98 -34.73 -23.73
N GLY A 68 -6.35 -35.21 -22.65
CA GLY A 68 -6.71 -34.77 -21.30
C GLY A 68 -6.41 -33.28 -21.17
N ILE A 69 -7.35 -32.53 -20.57
CA ILE A 69 -7.25 -31.08 -20.38
C ILE A 69 -6.01 -30.79 -19.53
N SER A 70 -4.96 -30.20 -20.12
CA SER A 70 -3.80 -29.77 -19.36
C SER A 70 -4.09 -28.43 -18.67
N SER A 71 -3.86 -28.39 -17.36
CA SER A 71 -3.84 -27.17 -16.56
C SER A 71 -2.74 -26.23 -17.09
N SER A 72 -3.13 -25.27 -17.93
CA SER A 72 -2.21 -24.35 -18.57
C SER A 72 -1.65 -23.35 -17.54
N LYS A 73 -0.41 -23.59 -17.11
CA LYS A 73 0.45 -22.64 -16.40
C LYS A 73 0.63 -21.39 -17.27
N VAL A 74 0.13 -20.24 -16.80
CA VAL A 74 0.18 -19.00 -17.58
C VAL A 74 1.34 -18.15 -17.09
N ALA A 75 2.29 -17.89 -17.99
CA ALA A 75 3.29 -16.84 -17.81
C ALA A 75 2.69 -15.51 -18.31
N ILE A 76 2.52 -14.53 -17.43
CA ILE A 76 2.10 -13.18 -17.81
C ILE A 76 3.34 -12.28 -17.79
N THR A 77 3.85 -11.94 -18.98
CA THR A 77 4.92 -10.96 -19.16
C THR A 77 4.32 -9.55 -19.18
N GLY A 78 4.56 -8.77 -18.13
CA GLY A 78 4.31 -7.33 -18.10
C GLY A 78 5.60 -6.52 -18.24
N GLU A 79 5.48 -5.21 -18.42
CA GLU A 79 6.62 -4.28 -18.56
C GLU A 79 7.51 -4.20 -17.30
N THR A 80 7.03 -4.74 -16.16
CA THR A 80 7.77 -4.83 -14.89
C THR A 80 8.21 -6.25 -14.51
N GLY A 81 8.01 -7.25 -15.38
CA GLY A 81 8.51 -8.62 -15.15
C GLY A 81 7.55 -9.74 -15.55
N SER A 82 8.01 -10.98 -15.34
CA SER A 82 7.25 -12.21 -15.64
C SER A 82 6.58 -12.79 -14.39
N TRP A 83 5.26 -12.96 -14.45
CA TRP A 83 4.46 -13.59 -13.40
C TRP A 83 4.13 -15.03 -13.77
N TYR A 84 4.12 -15.91 -12.78
CA TYR A 84 3.82 -17.32 -12.94
C TYR A 84 2.65 -17.69 -12.01
N TYR A 85 1.55 -18.15 -12.60
CA TYR A 85 0.35 -18.58 -11.90
C TYR A 85 0.27 -20.11 -11.88
N ASP A 86 0.27 -20.70 -10.67
CA ASP A 86 0.06 -22.14 -10.46
C ASP A 86 -1.21 -22.36 -9.61
N PRO A 87 -2.25 -23.00 -10.15
CA PRO A 87 -3.48 -23.30 -9.40
C PRO A 87 -3.25 -24.21 -8.18
N GLU A 88 -2.18 -25.02 -8.18
CA GLU A 88 -1.91 -26.05 -7.16
C GLU A 88 -0.92 -25.59 -6.07
N ASP A 89 -0.18 -24.49 -6.29
CA ASP A 89 0.66 -23.81 -5.27
C ASP A 89 0.46 -22.29 -5.33
N LEU A 90 -0.77 -21.88 -4.99
CA LEU A 90 -1.27 -20.50 -5.07
C LEU A 90 -0.42 -19.45 -4.32
N PHE A 91 0.48 -19.86 -3.42
CA PHE A 91 1.32 -18.95 -2.64
C PHE A 91 2.81 -19.06 -2.94
N ASN A 92 3.26 -20.04 -3.74
CA ASN A 92 4.66 -20.36 -3.98
C ASN A 92 5.49 -20.25 -2.69
N LYS A 93 5.46 -21.29 -1.85
CA LYS A 93 6.01 -21.30 -0.47
C LYS A 93 7.51 -20.92 -0.36
N THR A 94 8.22 -20.77 -1.48
CA THR A 94 9.58 -20.21 -1.54
C THR A 94 9.62 -18.68 -1.40
N ARG A 95 8.59 -17.95 -1.85
CA ARG A 95 8.40 -16.52 -1.57
C ARG A 95 7.67 -16.35 -0.24
N ARG A 96 8.37 -16.61 0.86
CA ARG A 96 7.97 -16.06 2.17
C ARG A 96 7.80 -14.54 2.02
N PRO A 97 6.76 -13.91 2.60
CA PRO A 97 6.71 -12.46 2.71
C PRO A 97 8.02 -11.97 3.32
N THR A 98 8.69 -11.04 2.65
CA THR A 98 9.79 -10.28 3.26
C THR A 98 9.27 -9.63 4.53
N LEU A 99 10.05 -9.62 5.61
CA LEU A 99 9.63 -8.99 6.87
C LEU A 99 9.17 -7.53 6.61
N GLY A 100 7.99 -7.20 7.14
CA GLY A 100 7.34 -5.89 6.99
C GLY A 100 6.06 -5.93 6.14
N LEU A 101 5.01 -5.28 6.64
CA LEU A 101 3.79 -4.98 5.89
C LEU A 101 4.05 -3.76 4.98
N ARG A 102 4.12 -3.97 3.66
CA ARG A 102 4.34 -2.90 2.67
C ARG A 102 3.15 -2.87 1.74
N GLY A 103 2.19 -2.00 2.04
CA GLY A 103 0.92 -1.96 1.35
C GLY A 103 0.53 -0.59 0.81
N VAL A 104 -0.61 -0.59 0.13
CA VAL A 104 -1.35 0.60 -0.30
C VAL A 104 -2.80 0.46 0.12
N ASN A 105 -3.45 1.60 0.32
CA ASN A 105 -4.88 1.66 0.50
C ASN A 105 -5.62 1.57 -0.83
N ILE A 106 -6.81 0.98 -0.80
CA ILE A 106 -7.79 0.96 -1.89
C ILE A 106 -8.89 1.99 -1.54
N GLY A 107 -8.46 3.20 -1.18
CA GLY A 107 -9.33 4.32 -0.83
C GLY A 107 -10.13 4.83 -2.03
N GLY A 108 -11.28 5.47 -1.79
CA GLY A 108 -12.14 5.99 -2.84
C GLY A 108 -12.89 4.96 -3.70
N LEU A 109 -12.72 3.64 -3.49
CA LEU A 109 -13.38 2.59 -4.29
C LEU A 109 -14.77 2.19 -3.76
N PHE A 110 -14.86 1.82 -2.47
CA PHE A 110 -16.11 1.39 -1.83
C PHE A 110 -16.65 2.41 -0.81
N VAL A 111 -15.80 3.35 -0.41
CA VAL A 111 -16.16 4.53 0.37
C VAL A 111 -15.70 5.71 -0.48
N LEU A 112 -16.62 6.55 -0.93
CA LEU A 112 -16.33 7.60 -1.89
C LEU A 112 -15.86 8.88 -1.22
N GLU A 113 -14.77 9.42 -1.75
CA GLU A 113 -14.10 10.59 -1.20
C GLU A 113 -13.91 11.66 -2.29
N PRO A 114 -14.27 12.93 -2.03
CA PRO A 114 -14.11 14.03 -2.98
C PRO A 114 -12.67 14.20 -3.49
N LEU A 115 -11.68 13.96 -2.63
CA LEU A 115 -10.25 14.06 -2.96
C LEU A 115 -9.83 13.01 -4.00
N ILE A 116 -10.24 11.76 -3.80
CA ILE A 116 -9.78 10.59 -4.59
C ILE A 116 -10.58 10.44 -5.89
N SER A 117 -11.89 10.74 -5.83
CA SER A 117 -12.84 10.57 -6.95
C SER A 117 -13.54 11.90 -7.33
N PRO A 118 -12.80 13.01 -7.57
CA PRO A 118 -13.38 14.35 -7.72
C PRO A 118 -14.38 14.45 -8.87
N ALA A 119 -14.16 13.67 -9.93
CA ALA A 119 -15.07 13.52 -11.07
C ALA A 119 -16.54 13.21 -10.70
N LEU A 120 -16.77 12.38 -9.67
CA LEU A 120 -18.12 12.04 -9.21
C LEU A 120 -18.77 13.25 -8.52
N PHE A 121 -18.03 13.94 -7.65
CA PHE A 121 -18.55 15.07 -6.87
C PHE A 121 -18.68 16.35 -7.71
N GLN A 122 -17.80 16.57 -8.69
CA GLN A 122 -17.91 17.68 -9.66
C GLN A 122 -19.19 17.57 -10.52
N ALA A 123 -19.72 16.37 -10.75
CA ALA A 123 -21.00 16.16 -11.43
C ALA A 123 -22.23 16.47 -10.55
N TYR A 124 -22.06 16.51 -9.23
CA TYR A 124 -23.12 16.73 -8.23
C TYR A 124 -22.61 17.71 -7.14
N PRO A 125 -22.43 19.01 -7.48
CA PRO A 125 -21.63 19.96 -6.67
C PRO A 125 -22.19 20.27 -5.26
N ASP A 126 -23.44 19.91 -4.97
CA ASP A 126 -24.03 20.00 -3.62
C ASP A 126 -23.62 18.83 -2.70
N ALA A 127 -22.89 17.84 -3.22
CA ALA A 127 -22.43 16.67 -2.48
C ALA A 127 -21.04 16.90 -1.84
N ILE A 128 -20.93 16.59 -0.55
CA ILE A 128 -19.70 16.74 0.25
C ILE A 128 -19.17 15.41 0.82
N ASP A 129 -19.99 14.36 0.76
CA ASP A 129 -19.78 13.02 1.28
C ASP A 129 -20.60 11.99 0.45
N GLU A 130 -20.36 10.69 0.64
CA GLU A 130 -21.12 9.65 -0.10
C GLU A 130 -22.62 9.66 0.23
N TRP A 131 -23.01 10.06 1.45
CA TRP A 131 -24.41 10.22 1.84
C TRP A 131 -25.14 11.25 0.95
N SER A 132 -24.61 12.46 0.86
CA SER A 132 -25.19 13.56 0.08
C SER A 132 -25.11 13.26 -1.42
N LEU A 133 -24.00 12.69 -1.88
CA LEU A 133 -23.86 12.20 -3.25
C LEU A 133 -24.96 11.19 -3.61
N SER A 134 -25.15 10.18 -2.76
CA SER A 134 -26.15 9.14 -2.98
C SER A 134 -27.57 9.70 -3.00
N ALA A 135 -27.89 10.62 -2.09
CA ALA A 135 -29.19 11.28 -2.02
C ALA A 135 -29.47 12.15 -3.26
N VAL A 136 -28.48 12.92 -3.74
CA VAL A 136 -28.61 13.78 -4.93
C VAL A 136 -28.72 12.94 -6.21
N ILE A 137 -27.96 11.85 -6.33
CA ILE A 137 -28.09 10.93 -7.47
C ILE A 137 -29.45 10.22 -7.45
N ALA A 138 -29.93 9.75 -6.29
CA ALA A 138 -31.22 9.08 -6.18
C ALA A 138 -32.41 10.00 -6.49
N ALA A 139 -32.27 11.32 -6.30
CA ALA A 139 -33.24 12.33 -6.69
C ALA A 139 -33.15 12.74 -8.19
N ASN A 140 -32.17 12.24 -8.93
CA ASN A 140 -31.93 12.58 -10.33
C ASN A 140 -32.84 11.76 -11.28
N THR A 141 -33.26 12.37 -12.40
CA THR A 141 -34.14 11.72 -13.40
C THR A 141 -33.40 11.18 -14.63
N PHE A 142 -32.10 11.48 -14.79
CA PHE A 142 -31.30 11.09 -15.96
C PHE A 142 -30.47 9.82 -15.77
N THR A 143 -30.22 9.43 -14.51
CA THR A 143 -29.44 8.23 -14.15
C THR A 143 -29.96 7.64 -12.84
N THR A 144 -29.46 6.47 -12.45
CA THR A 144 -29.75 5.85 -11.16
C THR A 144 -28.48 5.70 -10.32
N LEU A 145 -28.64 5.70 -9.00
CA LEU A 145 -27.52 5.47 -8.07
C LEU A 145 -26.78 4.16 -8.37
N GLU A 146 -27.52 3.10 -8.70
CA GLU A 146 -26.98 1.81 -9.10
C GLU A 146 -26.12 1.90 -10.37
N ALA A 147 -26.55 2.64 -11.39
CA ALA A 147 -25.80 2.80 -12.63
C ALA A 147 -24.50 3.59 -12.41
N VAL A 148 -24.55 4.67 -11.62
CA VAL A 148 -23.37 5.49 -11.27
C VAL A 148 -22.34 4.65 -10.51
N LEU A 149 -22.75 4.03 -9.40
CA LEU A 149 -21.81 3.31 -8.53
C LEU A 149 -21.29 2.02 -9.15
N LYS A 150 -22.10 1.27 -9.93
CA LYS A 150 -21.56 0.14 -10.72
C LYS A 150 -20.58 0.63 -11.79
N GLY A 151 -20.84 1.78 -12.43
CA GLY A 151 -19.91 2.40 -13.37
C GLY A 151 -18.54 2.65 -12.72
N HIS A 152 -18.54 3.26 -11.53
CA HIS A 152 -17.34 3.49 -10.73
C HIS A 152 -16.65 2.18 -10.33
N HIS A 153 -17.33 1.25 -9.65
CA HIS A 153 -16.75 -0.02 -9.20
C HIS A 153 -16.17 -0.89 -10.35
N ASN A 154 -16.76 -0.82 -11.56
CA ASN A 154 -16.27 -1.57 -12.72
C ASN A 154 -14.98 -1.01 -13.34
N THR A 155 -14.63 0.25 -13.07
CA THR A 155 -13.58 0.98 -13.81
C THR A 155 -12.52 1.64 -12.93
N PHE A 156 -12.83 1.98 -11.68
CA PHE A 156 -11.91 2.69 -10.81
C PHE A 156 -10.76 1.81 -10.31
N ILE A 157 -11.03 0.59 -9.82
CA ILE A 157 -9.99 -0.39 -9.49
C ILE A 157 -10.30 -1.69 -10.23
N THR A 158 -9.29 -2.19 -10.94
CA THR A 158 -9.41 -3.37 -11.80
C THR A 158 -8.36 -4.43 -11.44
N GLU A 159 -8.49 -5.64 -11.97
CA GLU A 159 -7.47 -6.67 -11.82
C GLU A 159 -6.06 -6.20 -12.25
N LYS A 160 -5.98 -5.31 -13.25
CA LYS A 160 -4.72 -4.70 -13.69
C LYS A 160 -4.05 -3.90 -12.58
N ASP A 161 -4.82 -3.15 -11.79
CA ASP A 161 -4.30 -2.39 -10.65
C ASP A 161 -3.71 -3.33 -9.60
N ILE A 162 -4.38 -4.45 -9.30
CA ILE A 162 -3.89 -5.44 -8.33
C ILE A 162 -2.60 -6.12 -8.81
N ALA A 163 -2.50 -6.43 -10.11
CA ALA A 163 -1.28 -6.91 -10.73
C ALA A 163 -0.14 -5.87 -10.67
N GLN A 164 -0.46 -4.57 -10.82
CA GLN A 164 0.52 -3.48 -10.71
C GLN A 164 0.97 -3.24 -9.26
N ILE A 165 0.10 -3.39 -8.26
CA ILE A 165 0.45 -3.33 -6.83
C ILE A 165 1.48 -4.41 -6.51
N ALA A 166 1.20 -5.67 -6.85
CA ALA A 166 2.17 -6.77 -6.69
C ALA A 166 3.45 -6.53 -7.50
N GLY A 167 3.32 -5.93 -8.69
CA GLY A 167 4.43 -5.55 -9.56
C GLY A 167 5.32 -4.41 -9.05
N ALA A 168 4.83 -3.58 -8.14
CA ALA A 168 5.61 -2.57 -7.43
C ALA A 168 6.32 -3.13 -6.17
N GLY A 169 6.34 -4.46 -5.98
CA GLY A 169 6.97 -5.10 -4.83
C GLY A 169 6.19 -4.97 -3.52
N LEU A 170 4.95 -4.47 -3.55
CA LEU A 170 4.05 -4.43 -2.41
C LEU A 170 3.50 -5.83 -2.12
N ASN A 171 3.24 -6.12 -0.84
CA ASN A 171 2.76 -7.42 -0.37
C ASN A 171 1.38 -7.36 0.32
N TRP A 172 0.83 -6.15 0.52
CA TRP A 172 -0.49 -5.95 1.14
C TRP A 172 -1.37 -4.89 0.45
N ILE A 173 -2.68 -4.99 0.67
CA ILE A 173 -3.67 -3.94 0.43
C ILE A 173 -4.48 -3.67 1.71
N ARG A 174 -4.90 -2.43 1.95
CA ARG A 174 -5.86 -2.06 3.02
C ARG A 174 -7.13 -1.55 2.35
N VAL A 175 -8.27 -2.14 2.70
CA VAL A 175 -9.54 -1.96 2.00
C VAL A 175 -10.57 -1.40 2.97
N PRO A 176 -10.98 -0.12 2.81
CA PRO A 176 -12.16 0.42 3.49
C PRO A 176 -13.41 -0.35 3.05
N ILE A 177 -14.16 -0.86 4.02
CA ILE A 177 -15.40 -1.61 3.85
C ILE A 177 -16.54 -0.77 4.45
N PRO A 178 -17.46 -0.25 3.63
CA PRO A 178 -18.62 0.46 4.12
C PRO A 178 -19.62 -0.49 4.79
N TYR A 179 -20.33 -0.03 5.82
CA TYR A 179 -21.40 -0.84 6.42
C TYR A 179 -22.55 -1.12 5.45
N TRP A 180 -22.82 -0.22 4.49
CA TRP A 180 -23.84 -0.40 3.44
C TRP A 180 -23.47 -1.46 2.39
N ALA A 181 -22.26 -2.05 2.47
CA ALA A 181 -21.97 -3.31 1.77
C ALA A 181 -22.83 -4.47 2.29
N ILE A 182 -23.33 -4.41 3.53
CA ILE A 182 -24.17 -5.45 4.14
C ILE A 182 -25.65 -5.09 3.99
N GLU A 183 -26.10 -4.01 4.64
CA GLU A 183 -27.50 -3.55 4.65
C GLU A 183 -27.56 -2.02 4.90
N THR A 184 -28.70 -1.41 4.59
CA THR A 184 -29.05 -0.02 4.96
C THR A 184 -30.33 0.00 5.79
N TRP A 185 -30.52 1.06 6.57
CA TRP A 185 -31.71 1.28 7.40
C TRP A 185 -32.56 2.45 6.84
N GLU A 186 -33.81 2.57 7.30
CA GLU A 186 -34.77 3.55 6.79
C GLU A 186 -34.21 5.00 6.84
N GLY A 187 -34.14 5.65 5.67
CA GLY A 187 -33.66 7.02 5.54
C GLY A 187 -32.15 7.16 5.25
N GLU A 188 -31.41 6.07 5.19
CA GLU A 188 -30.04 6.03 4.65
C GLU A 188 -30.09 5.99 3.11
N PRO A 189 -29.38 6.88 2.39
CA PRO A 189 -29.50 6.98 0.94
C PRO A 189 -28.54 6.06 0.16
N PHE A 190 -27.71 5.28 0.85
CA PHE A 190 -26.65 4.48 0.25
C PHE A 190 -27.16 3.33 -0.63
N LEU A 191 -26.32 2.86 -1.55
CA LEU A 191 -26.64 1.71 -2.40
C LEU A 191 -26.31 0.39 -1.68
N GLU A 192 -27.32 -0.15 -1.01
CA GLU A 192 -27.25 -1.39 -0.25
C GLU A 192 -26.69 -2.59 -1.04
N GLY A 193 -25.77 -3.35 -0.43
CA GLY A 193 -25.39 -4.71 -0.85
C GLY A 193 -24.61 -4.82 -2.17
N VAL A 194 -24.46 -3.73 -2.94
CA VAL A 194 -23.85 -3.77 -4.27
C VAL A 194 -22.32 -3.87 -4.19
N SER A 195 -21.68 -3.12 -3.29
CA SER A 195 -20.22 -3.10 -3.13
C SER A 195 -19.66 -4.47 -2.67
N TRP A 196 -20.43 -5.26 -1.90
CA TRP A 196 -20.01 -6.59 -1.44
C TRP A 196 -19.55 -7.54 -2.57
N LYS A 197 -20.25 -7.51 -3.71
CA LYS A 197 -19.91 -8.33 -4.89
C LYS A 197 -18.54 -7.96 -5.46
N TYR A 198 -18.18 -6.69 -5.40
CA TYR A 198 -16.89 -6.17 -5.84
C TYR A 198 -15.78 -6.39 -4.80
N ILE A 199 -16.10 -6.31 -3.51
CA ILE A 199 -15.21 -6.66 -2.40
C ILE A 199 -14.76 -8.13 -2.51
N VAL A 200 -15.68 -9.07 -2.76
CA VAL A 200 -15.34 -10.49 -2.96
C VAL A 200 -14.51 -10.71 -4.24
N CYS A 201 -14.79 -9.95 -5.31
CA CYS A 201 -13.98 -9.97 -6.54
C CYS A 201 -12.53 -9.51 -6.28
N LEU A 202 -12.37 -8.41 -5.54
CA LEU A 202 -11.07 -7.86 -5.12
C LEU A 202 -10.27 -8.88 -4.29
N LEU A 203 -10.90 -9.62 -3.38
CA LEU A 203 -10.24 -10.72 -2.65
C LEU A 203 -9.76 -11.84 -3.58
N GLY A 204 -10.54 -12.16 -4.62
CA GLY A 204 -10.13 -13.12 -5.65
C GLY A 204 -8.85 -12.69 -6.37
N TRP A 205 -8.75 -11.40 -6.73
CA TRP A 205 -7.52 -10.83 -7.29
C TRP A 205 -6.37 -10.82 -6.28
N ALA A 206 -6.61 -10.39 -5.04
CA ALA A 206 -5.58 -10.38 -3.99
C ALA A 206 -4.97 -11.78 -3.79
N ARG A 207 -5.81 -12.82 -3.68
CA ARG A 207 -5.38 -14.23 -3.63
C ARG A 207 -4.55 -14.61 -4.87
N LYS A 208 -5.03 -14.30 -6.07
CA LYS A 208 -4.36 -14.62 -7.35
C LYS A 208 -2.95 -14.03 -7.47
N TYR A 209 -2.73 -12.82 -6.94
CA TYR A 209 -1.45 -12.13 -6.98
C TYR A 209 -0.62 -12.28 -5.69
N GLY A 210 -1.06 -13.12 -4.74
CA GLY A 210 -0.34 -13.42 -3.49
C GLY A 210 -0.39 -12.29 -2.44
N LEU A 211 -1.18 -11.25 -2.66
CA LEU A 211 -1.34 -10.12 -1.74
C LEU A 211 -2.20 -10.52 -0.53
N ARG A 212 -1.87 -9.94 0.63
CA ARG A 212 -2.71 -10.00 1.83
C ARG A 212 -3.55 -8.74 1.95
N SER A 213 -4.69 -8.83 2.62
CA SER A 213 -5.62 -7.72 2.83
C SER A 213 -5.77 -7.40 4.31
N ILE A 214 -5.77 -6.11 4.64
CA ILE A 214 -6.48 -5.59 5.82
C ILE A 214 -7.86 -5.15 5.35
N TRP A 215 -8.91 -5.54 6.06
CA TRP A 215 -10.26 -4.99 5.90
C TRP A 215 -10.55 -4.01 7.02
N ILE A 216 -11.26 -2.91 6.76
CA ILE A 216 -11.55 -1.92 7.79
C ILE A 216 -12.98 -1.39 7.68
N CYS A 217 -13.76 -1.51 8.76
CA CYS A 217 -15.11 -0.96 8.81
C CYS A 217 -15.12 0.57 8.95
N THR A 218 -15.86 1.26 8.08
CA THR A 218 -16.19 2.70 8.20
C THR A 218 -17.64 2.91 8.70
N LEU A 219 -17.82 3.84 9.65
CA LEU A 219 -18.99 3.99 10.56
C LEU A 219 -19.06 5.46 11.08
N PHE A 220 -20.16 6.09 11.53
CA PHE A 220 -21.60 5.76 11.54
C PHE A 220 -22.47 7.01 11.90
N ARG A 221 -23.69 7.16 11.32
CA ARG A 221 -24.77 7.96 11.94
C ARG A 221 -26.19 7.65 11.37
N ASP A 222 -27.18 7.57 12.28
CA ASP A 222 -28.63 7.70 12.02
C ASP A 222 -29.21 9.09 12.44
N ARG A 223 -30.42 9.44 11.95
CA ARG A 223 -30.99 10.80 11.87
C ARG A 223 -32.10 11.10 12.88
N ARG A 224 -32.04 12.30 13.49
CA ARG A 224 -33.22 13.14 13.80
C ARG A 224 -32.81 14.61 14.05
N MET A 225 -33.72 15.53 13.68
CA MET A 225 -33.79 17.00 13.91
C MET A 225 -32.98 18.06 13.10
N VAL A 226 -33.77 18.96 12.47
CA VAL A 226 -33.65 20.44 12.25
C VAL A 226 -32.82 21.01 11.06
N ARG A 227 -33.18 22.24 10.62
CA ARG A 227 -32.93 22.93 9.31
C ARG A 227 -32.26 24.33 9.46
N LEU A 228 -31.85 24.90 8.31
CA LEU A 228 -31.79 26.36 7.95
C LEU A 228 -30.50 27.12 8.39
N ILE A 229 -29.88 28.12 7.71
CA ILE A 229 -30.25 29.09 6.63
C ILE A 229 -29.05 29.40 5.66
N HIS A 230 -29.34 29.88 4.44
CA HIS A 230 -28.55 30.70 3.46
C HIS A 230 -27.59 31.78 4.04
N SER A 231 -26.72 32.52 3.33
CA SER A 231 -26.02 32.54 2.01
C SER A 231 -25.01 33.71 2.04
N PHE A 232 -24.02 33.84 1.12
CA PHE A 232 -23.52 35.13 0.57
C PHE A 232 -22.37 34.94 -0.46
N SER A 233 -22.10 35.98 -1.25
CA SER A 233 -21.45 35.91 -2.58
C SER A 233 -20.23 36.85 -2.76
N SER A 234 -19.53 36.66 -3.90
CA SER A 234 -18.46 37.47 -4.51
C SER A 234 -16.98 37.21 -4.14
N PRO A 235 -16.02 37.50 -5.07
CA PRO A 235 -14.79 36.71 -5.19
C PRO A 235 -13.47 37.51 -5.18
N SER A 236 -12.41 36.94 -4.59
CA SER A 236 -11.01 36.93 -5.11
C SER A 236 -10.00 36.45 -4.07
N LEU A 237 -9.39 35.28 -4.30
CA LEU A 237 -7.97 34.90 -4.06
C LEU A 237 -7.84 33.37 -4.05
N LEU A 238 -6.88 32.86 -4.84
CA LEU A 238 -6.87 31.47 -5.34
C LEU A 238 -6.53 30.36 -4.32
N CYS A 239 -6.29 30.69 -3.05
CA CYS A 239 -6.04 29.70 -2.00
C CYS A 239 -7.27 29.45 -1.09
N THR A 240 -8.30 30.30 -1.18
CA THR A 240 -9.39 30.34 -0.18
C THR A 240 -10.59 29.47 -0.54
N PHE A 241 -10.71 29.01 -1.79
CA PHE A 241 -11.94 28.36 -2.27
C PHE A 241 -12.19 26.97 -1.66
N CYS A 242 -11.14 26.17 -1.42
CA CYS A 242 -11.27 24.89 -0.70
C CYS A 242 -11.18 25.04 0.83
N ARG A 243 -10.62 26.15 1.34
CA ARG A 243 -10.57 26.42 2.78
C ARG A 243 -11.98 26.49 3.40
N ARG A 244 -12.98 26.96 2.64
CA ARG A 244 -14.40 26.97 3.07
C ARG A 244 -15.01 25.60 3.43
N ASN A 245 -14.38 24.48 3.07
CA ASN A 245 -14.82 23.15 3.50
C ASN A 245 -14.09 22.64 4.77
N LEU A 246 -13.19 23.44 5.36
CA LEU A 246 -12.34 23.07 6.51
C LEU A 246 -12.10 24.23 7.53
N ASP A 247 -12.58 25.46 7.28
CA ASP A 247 -12.37 26.65 8.16
C ASP A 247 -13.67 27.12 8.86
N ASP A 248 -14.77 26.34 8.81
CA ASP A 248 -16.02 26.68 9.51
C ASP A 248 -16.01 26.19 10.97
N THR A 249 -15.32 26.97 11.81
CA THR A 249 -15.36 27.03 13.30
C THR A 249 -14.64 25.95 14.11
N ASP A 250 -14.26 26.30 15.36
CA ASP A 250 -13.54 25.49 16.35
C ASP A 250 -14.26 24.19 16.83
N ASP A 251 -15.32 23.75 16.13
CA ASP A 251 -16.15 22.58 16.47
C ASP A 251 -15.66 21.26 15.83
N ASP A 252 -14.63 21.27 14.97
CA ASP A 252 -14.12 20.08 14.25
C ASP A 252 -13.67 18.92 15.15
N ALA A 253 -13.37 19.18 16.44
CA ALA A 253 -13.10 18.15 17.43
C ALA A 253 -14.30 17.22 17.75
N MET A 254 -15.47 17.48 17.15
CA MET A 254 -16.74 16.74 17.34
C MET A 254 -17.27 16.08 16.05
N ALA A 255 -16.63 16.29 14.89
CA ALA A 255 -17.19 15.96 13.57
C ALA A 255 -16.56 14.70 12.94
N ALA A 256 -17.40 13.72 12.57
CA ALA A 256 -17.01 12.63 11.68
C ALA A 256 -16.59 13.19 10.31
N PHE A 257 -15.47 12.70 9.80
CA PHE A 257 -14.95 13.09 8.49
C PHE A 257 -15.77 12.47 7.35
N ASN A 258 -15.66 13.05 6.14
CA ASN A 258 -16.44 12.62 4.97
C ASN A 258 -16.15 11.17 4.52
N HIS A 259 -14.91 10.69 4.65
CA HIS A 259 -14.49 9.30 4.42
C HIS A 259 -15.00 8.27 5.46
N SER A 260 -15.84 8.69 6.43
CA SER A 260 -16.74 7.78 7.14
C SER A 260 -17.99 7.39 6.31
N GLY A 261 -18.16 7.99 5.13
CA GLY A 261 -19.38 7.98 4.31
C GLY A 261 -20.31 9.16 4.59
N LYS A 262 -20.18 9.82 5.75
CA LYS A 262 -21.07 10.91 6.15
C LYS A 262 -20.44 11.94 7.08
N PHE A 263 -20.23 13.17 6.60
CA PHE A 263 -19.64 14.28 7.34
C PHE A 263 -20.53 14.82 8.48
N GLY A 264 -19.92 15.40 9.51
CA GLY A 264 -20.58 16.07 10.65
C GLY A 264 -20.73 15.18 11.89
N ILE A 265 -21.66 15.51 12.80
CA ILE A 265 -21.72 14.96 14.19
C ILE A 265 -21.52 13.44 14.31
N VAL A 266 -20.54 13.02 15.12
CA VAL A 266 -20.31 11.62 15.54
C VAL A 266 -21.44 11.13 16.46
N ASN A 267 -22.13 10.06 16.07
CA ASN A 267 -23.16 9.38 16.89
C ASN A 267 -22.82 7.90 17.20
N PHE A 268 -21.65 7.40 16.81
CA PHE A 268 -21.15 6.09 17.24
C PHE A 268 -20.57 6.22 18.65
N LEU A 269 -21.06 5.41 19.61
CA LEU A 269 -20.72 5.49 21.05
C LEU A 269 -20.96 6.86 21.72
N ASN A 270 -21.57 7.82 21.01
CA ASN A 270 -21.84 9.18 21.47
C ASN A 270 -23.33 9.54 21.31
N GLY A 271 -23.86 10.34 22.25
CA GLY A 271 -25.26 10.76 22.29
C GLY A 271 -26.27 9.63 22.51
N VAL A 272 -27.56 9.95 22.39
CA VAL A 272 -28.67 9.03 22.71
C VAL A 272 -28.76 7.78 21.82
N MET A 273 -28.16 7.82 20.62
CA MET A 273 -28.06 6.66 19.72
C MET A 273 -26.72 5.92 19.83
N GLY A 274 -25.79 6.37 20.70
CA GLY A 274 -24.42 5.86 20.79
C GLY A 274 -24.34 4.35 20.96
N VAL A 275 -25.13 3.79 21.88
CA VAL A 275 -25.20 2.34 22.15
C VAL A 275 -25.85 1.57 20.99
N ALA A 276 -26.94 2.09 20.41
CA ALA A 276 -27.63 1.43 19.30
C ALA A 276 -26.74 1.34 18.05
N ASN A 277 -26.04 2.43 17.71
CA ASN A 277 -25.08 2.46 16.61
C ASN A 277 -23.88 1.53 16.88
N ALA A 278 -23.44 1.42 18.14
CA ALA A 278 -22.40 0.47 18.53
C ALA A 278 -22.86 -1.00 18.43
N GLN A 279 -24.10 -1.32 18.82
CA GLN A 279 -24.68 -2.66 18.64
C GLN A 279 -24.82 -3.03 17.16
N ARG A 280 -25.23 -2.06 16.32
CA ARG A 280 -25.26 -2.23 14.85
C ARG A 280 -23.85 -2.51 14.30
N ALA A 281 -22.83 -1.79 14.78
CA ALA A 281 -21.44 -2.01 14.40
C ALA A 281 -20.95 -3.40 14.80
N LEU A 282 -21.22 -3.84 16.05
CA LEU A 282 -20.88 -5.18 16.53
C LEU A 282 -21.52 -6.28 15.66
N ASN A 283 -22.77 -6.09 15.20
CA ASN A 283 -23.41 -7.05 14.31
C ASN A 283 -22.71 -7.16 12.95
N TYR A 284 -22.30 -6.04 12.35
CA TYR A 284 -21.58 -6.05 11.07
C TYR A 284 -20.16 -6.58 11.20
N ILE A 285 -19.44 -6.20 12.27
CA ILE A 285 -18.13 -6.75 12.61
C ILE A 285 -18.24 -8.26 12.84
N ARG A 286 -19.32 -8.74 13.47
CA ARG A 286 -19.60 -10.17 13.61
C ARG A 286 -19.79 -10.85 12.24
N ILE A 287 -20.68 -10.35 11.40
CA ILE A 287 -20.95 -10.91 10.06
C ILE A 287 -19.67 -11.00 9.22
N ILE A 288 -18.87 -9.93 9.23
CA ILE A 288 -17.58 -9.90 8.53
C ILE A 288 -16.60 -10.89 9.14
N THR A 289 -16.52 -10.99 10.48
CA THR A 289 -15.61 -11.92 11.18
C THR A 289 -15.92 -13.38 10.84
N GLU A 290 -17.20 -13.77 10.82
CA GLU A 290 -17.64 -15.11 10.42
C GLU A 290 -17.15 -15.39 8.98
N PHE A 291 -17.44 -14.49 8.03
CA PHE A 291 -17.06 -14.62 6.63
C PHE A 291 -15.54 -14.72 6.41
N ILE A 292 -14.75 -13.78 6.93
CA ILE A 292 -13.28 -13.76 6.69
C ILE A 292 -12.54 -14.89 7.44
N SER A 293 -13.23 -15.61 8.32
CA SER A 293 -12.70 -16.77 9.05
C SER A 293 -13.01 -18.12 8.38
N GLU A 294 -13.78 -18.13 7.28
CA GLU A 294 -13.88 -19.31 6.41
C GLU A 294 -12.50 -19.62 5.81
N HIS A 295 -12.19 -20.91 5.64
CA HIS A 295 -10.87 -21.41 5.23
C HIS A 295 -10.38 -20.81 3.90
N GLU A 296 -11.30 -20.47 3.01
CA GLU A 296 -11.08 -19.75 1.78
C GLU A 296 -10.33 -18.43 2.05
N TRP A 297 -10.80 -17.64 3.01
CA TRP A 297 -10.41 -16.24 3.20
C TRP A 297 -9.34 -16.03 4.28
N THR A 298 -9.11 -16.99 5.19
CA THR A 298 -8.13 -16.85 6.29
C THR A 298 -6.71 -16.51 5.83
N ASP A 299 -6.28 -17.07 4.69
CA ASP A 299 -4.97 -16.78 4.10
C ASP A 299 -4.93 -15.48 3.29
N VAL A 300 -6.06 -14.81 3.07
CA VAL A 300 -6.16 -13.55 2.30
C VAL A 300 -6.44 -12.36 3.21
N VAL A 301 -7.28 -12.49 4.23
CA VAL A 301 -7.66 -11.41 5.17
C VAL A 301 -7.19 -11.72 6.61
N PRO A 302 -5.87 -11.73 6.88
CA PRO A 302 -5.34 -12.06 8.21
C PRO A 302 -5.51 -10.93 9.25
N ILE A 303 -5.96 -9.73 8.86
CA ILE A 303 -6.16 -8.58 9.75
C ILE A 303 -7.50 -7.90 9.43
N PHE A 304 -8.27 -7.60 10.47
CA PHE A 304 -9.53 -6.87 10.39
C PHE A 304 -9.52 -5.67 11.36
N GLY A 305 -9.50 -4.46 10.80
CA GLY A 305 -9.70 -3.21 11.52
C GLY A 305 -11.16 -2.96 11.81
N VAL A 306 -11.52 -2.89 13.09
CA VAL A 306 -12.92 -2.94 13.50
C VAL A 306 -13.64 -1.59 13.40
N VAL A 307 -12.90 -0.49 13.46
CA VAL A 307 -13.39 0.89 13.29
C VAL A 307 -12.25 1.76 12.74
N ASN A 308 -12.47 2.45 11.61
CA ASN A 308 -11.56 3.51 11.14
C ASN A 308 -11.71 4.76 12.02
N GLU A 309 -10.60 5.39 12.41
CA GLU A 309 -10.58 6.78 12.90
C GLU A 309 -11.61 7.18 13.98
N ALA A 310 -11.86 6.31 14.95
CA ALA A 310 -12.77 6.61 16.06
C ALA A 310 -12.29 7.82 16.89
N LEU A 311 -12.99 8.96 16.79
CA LEU A 311 -12.64 10.21 17.49
C LEU A 311 -12.71 10.06 19.02
N LEU A 312 -11.56 9.80 19.64
CA LEU A 312 -11.50 9.46 21.06
C LEU A 312 -11.88 10.63 21.97
N ASN A 313 -11.55 11.87 21.58
CA ASN A 313 -11.94 13.08 22.30
C ASN A 313 -13.48 13.28 22.30
N THR A 314 -14.18 12.80 21.27
CA THR A 314 -15.64 12.89 21.14
C THR A 314 -16.35 11.72 21.84
N ILE A 315 -15.80 10.51 21.70
CA ILE A 315 -16.42 9.26 22.17
C ILE A 315 -16.14 8.98 23.66
N GLY A 316 -14.93 9.33 24.12
CA GLY A 316 -14.42 8.97 25.44
C GLY A 316 -13.64 7.64 25.45
N ARG A 317 -12.57 7.61 26.26
CA ARG A 317 -11.65 6.47 26.36
C ARG A 317 -12.34 5.20 26.90
N GLU A 318 -13.21 5.35 27.90
CA GLU A 318 -13.90 4.23 28.57
C GLU A 318 -14.88 3.54 27.61
N GLN A 319 -15.65 4.35 26.88
CA GLN A 319 -16.65 3.92 25.90
C GLN A 319 -15.97 3.14 24.77
N LEU A 320 -14.91 3.69 24.19
CA LEU A 320 -14.18 3.06 23.09
C LEU A 320 -13.43 1.80 23.52
N ASN A 321 -12.78 1.82 24.69
CA ASN A 321 -12.11 0.64 25.24
C ASN A 321 -13.11 -0.49 25.55
N SER A 322 -14.30 -0.17 26.08
CA SER A 322 -15.35 -1.16 26.37
C SER A 322 -15.88 -1.80 25.08
N PHE A 323 -16.09 -1.00 24.04
CA PHE A 323 -16.48 -1.48 22.71
C PHE A 323 -15.41 -2.39 22.09
N TYR A 324 -14.13 -2.02 22.18
CA TYR A 324 -13.05 -2.86 21.66
C TYR A 324 -12.88 -4.18 22.44
N LEU A 325 -13.07 -4.17 23.77
CA LEU A 325 -13.08 -5.41 24.56
C LEU A 325 -14.24 -6.33 24.16
N GLU A 326 -15.45 -5.81 24.02
CA GLU A 326 -16.62 -6.59 23.57
C GLU A 326 -16.41 -7.14 22.16
N THR A 327 -15.86 -6.32 21.26
CA THR A 327 -15.52 -6.73 19.90
C THR A 327 -14.48 -7.86 19.88
N HIS A 328 -13.41 -7.74 20.68
CA HIS A 328 -12.39 -8.78 20.81
C HIS A 328 -12.97 -10.09 21.32
N ASN A 329 -13.75 -10.04 22.41
CA ASN A 329 -14.42 -11.22 22.97
C ASN A 329 -15.33 -11.90 21.94
N MET A 330 -16.14 -11.13 21.21
CA MET A 330 -17.00 -11.62 20.14
C MET A 330 -16.20 -12.29 19.02
N MET A 331 -15.13 -11.64 18.52
CA MET A 331 -14.26 -12.22 17.50
C MET A 331 -13.58 -13.51 17.96
N ARG A 332 -13.11 -13.59 19.21
CA ARG A 332 -12.42 -14.76 19.77
C ARG A 332 -13.38 -15.90 20.13
N ASN A 333 -14.64 -15.61 20.47
CA ASN A 333 -15.68 -16.63 20.64
C ASN A 333 -16.03 -17.32 19.32
N ILE A 334 -16.02 -16.60 18.20
CA ILE A 334 -16.21 -17.17 16.85
C ILE A 334 -14.98 -17.98 16.42
N THR A 335 -13.79 -17.38 16.54
CA THR A 335 -12.59 -17.86 15.83
C THR A 335 -11.68 -18.74 16.68
N GLY A 336 -11.81 -18.69 18.01
CA GLY A 336 -10.89 -19.26 18.97
C GLY A 336 -9.73 -18.32 19.32
N VAL A 337 -8.84 -18.80 20.20
CA VAL A 337 -7.68 -18.07 20.70
C VAL A 337 -6.37 -18.71 20.21
N GLY A 338 -5.38 -17.88 19.90
CA GLY A 338 -4.01 -18.30 19.54
C GLY A 338 -3.71 -18.32 18.03
N ALA A 339 -2.52 -18.79 17.69
CA ALA A 339 -2.02 -18.78 16.31
C ALA A 339 -2.91 -19.59 15.36
N GLY A 340 -3.24 -19.00 14.20
CA GLY A 340 -4.07 -19.63 13.16
C GLY A 340 -5.58 -19.66 13.46
N LYS A 341 -6.06 -19.01 14.53
CA LYS A 341 -7.47 -19.01 14.94
C LYS A 341 -8.22 -17.76 14.49
N GLY A 342 -8.27 -17.51 13.18
CA GLY A 342 -8.89 -16.31 12.58
C GLY A 342 -7.98 -15.07 12.52
N PRO A 343 -8.53 -13.88 12.23
CA PRO A 343 -7.75 -12.66 11.99
C PRO A 343 -7.26 -11.98 13.26
N TYR A 344 -6.19 -11.19 13.10
CA TYR A 344 -5.83 -10.13 14.04
C TYR A 344 -6.89 -9.03 14.03
N MET A 345 -7.22 -8.50 15.21
CA MET A 345 -8.09 -7.36 15.37
C MET A 345 -7.24 -6.08 15.36
N SER A 346 -7.48 -5.16 14.43
CA SER A 346 -6.81 -3.85 14.40
C SER A 346 -7.69 -2.77 15.01
N VAL A 347 -7.12 -1.89 15.83
CA VAL A 347 -7.80 -0.75 16.45
C VAL A 347 -7.06 0.55 16.14
N HIS A 348 -7.79 1.59 15.71
CA HIS A 348 -7.19 2.89 15.43
C HIS A 348 -6.84 3.65 16.73
N ASP A 349 -5.74 4.42 16.72
CA ASP A 349 -5.21 5.14 17.88
C ASP A 349 -6.07 6.32 18.39
N GLY A 350 -7.16 6.62 17.68
CA GLY A 350 -8.13 7.66 18.01
C GLY A 350 -7.57 9.08 18.05
N PHE A 351 -6.52 9.35 17.27
CA PHE A 351 -5.79 10.62 17.18
C PHE A 351 -5.07 11.05 18.45
N GLN A 352 -4.90 10.11 19.39
CA GLN A 352 -4.17 10.34 20.64
C GLN A 352 -2.67 10.04 20.51
N GLY A 353 -2.26 9.44 19.38
CA GLY A 353 -0.91 8.94 19.15
C GLY A 353 -0.61 7.63 19.88
N VAL A 354 0.25 6.83 19.25
CA VAL A 354 0.57 5.45 19.62
C VAL A 354 1.08 5.24 21.06
N ALA A 355 1.64 6.28 21.69
CA ALA A 355 2.16 6.19 23.06
C ALA A 355 1.04 6.05 24.11
N THR A 356 -0.16 6.58 23.86
CA THR A 356 -1.26 6.58 24.84
C THR A 356 -1.96 5.22 24.99
N TRP A 357 -1.59 4.25 24.15
CA TRP A 357 -2.17 2.90 24.13
C TRP A 357 -1.29 1.85 24.82
N ALA A 358 -0.10 2.22 25.32
CA ALA A 358 0.74 1.31 26.09
C ALA A 358 -0.03 0.72 27.28
N GLY A 359 -0.05 -0.62 27.41
CA GLY A 359 -0.84 -1.31 28.43
C GLY A 359 -2.35 -1.42 28.14
N PHE A 360 -2.83 -1.08 26.94
CA PHE A 360 -4.18 -1.41 26.48
C PHE A 360 -4.36 -2.94 26.37
N MET A 361 -5.43 -3.48 26.95
CA MET A 361 -5.80 -4.90 26.91
C MET A 361 -4.60 -5.87 27.07
N PRO A 362 -3.89 -5.84 28.21
CA PRO A 362 -2.69 -6.65 28.42
C PRO A 362 -3.02 -8.14 28.38
N GLY A 363 -2.25 -8.91 27.61
CA GLY A 363 -2.51 -10.35 27.38
C GLY A 363 -3.60 -10.66 26.35
N SER A 364 -4.12 -9.66 25.64
CA SER A 364 -5.10 -9.89 24.56
C SER A 364 -4.53 -10.66 23.38
N ASP A 365 -5.33 -11.56 22.83
CA ASP A 365 -4.93 -12.40 21.71
C ASP A 365 -5.09 -11.67 20.37
N ARG A 366 -3.96 -11.48 19.67
CA ARG A 366 -3.88 -10.97 18.29
C ARG A 366 -4.59 -9.63 18.10
N VAL A 367 -4.11 -8.60 18.80
CA VAL A 367 -4.53 -7.20 18.63
C VAL A 367 -3.38 -6.42 17.97
N ILE A 368 -3.72 -5.49 17.08
CA ILE A 368 -2.82 -4.57 16.38
C ILE A 368 -3.26 -3.14 16.66
N LEU A 369 -2.31 -2.24 16.90
CA LEU A 369 -2.55 -0.80 16.92
C LEU A 369 -2.34 -0.23 15.52
N ASP A 370 -3.36 0.44 14.99
CA ASP A 370 -3.30 1.20 13.75
C ASP A 370 -3.19 2.70 14.09
N SER A 371 -2.36 3.43 13.36
CA SER A 371 -2.16 4.87 13.51
C SER A 371 -1.92 5.47 12.13
N HIS A 372 -2.40 6.69 11.90
CA HIS A 372 -2.37 7.36 10.60
C HIS A 372 -1.38 8.54 10.58
N PRO A 373 -0.06 8.29 10.53
CA PRO A 373 0.99 9.30 10.59
C PRO A 373 1.04 10.19 9.34
N TYR A 374 0.43 11.37 9.44
CA TYR A 374 0.51 12.42 8.43
C TYR A 374 1.33 13.64 8.86
N THR A 375 1.85 14.36 7.87
CA THR A 375 2.42 15.72 8.01
C THR A 375 1.51 16.80 7.42
N ALA A 376 0.64 16.44 6.46
CA ALA A 376 -0.21 17.37 5.73
C ALA A 376 -1.32 18.08 6.55
N PHE A 377 -1.59 17.67 7.79
CA PHE A 377 -2.68 18.22 8.61
C PHE A 377 -2.20 19.06 9.81
N TYR A 378 -0.89 19.26 9.96
CA TYR A 378 -0.31 19.82 11.20
C TYR A 378 0.67 20.97 10.94
N GLY A 379 0.16 22.05 10.34
CA GLY A 379 0.81 23.36 10.28
C GLY A 379 1.76 23.60 9.09
N SER A 380 1.81 24.85 8.66
CA SER A 380 2.52 25.34 7.46
C SER A 380 4.03 25.48 7.69
N SER A 381 4.80 24.43 7.44
CA SER A 381 6.25 24.61 7.24
C SER A 381 6.52 25.06 5.81
N GLU A 382 7.01 26.30 5.68
CA GLU A 382 7.48 26.92 4.43
C GLU A 382 8.80 26.31 3.90
N ALA A 383 9.31 25.24 4.53
CA ALA A 383 10.55 24.60 4.12
C ALA A 383 10.40 23.94 2.74
N THR A 384 11.11 24.45 1.74
CA THR A 384 11.08 23.85 0.39
C THR A 384 11.60 22.41 0.38
N ILE A 385 10.86 21.51 -0.27
CA ILE A 385 11.31 20.14 -0.53
C ILE A 385 12.30 20.05 -1.69
N ALA A 386 12.35 21.06 -2.56
CA ALA A 386 13.21 21.13 -3.73
C ALA A 386 14.63 21.64 -3.38
N SER A 387 15.36 20.89 -2.56
CA SER A 387 16.73 21.23 -2.10
C SER A 387 17.85 20.75 -3.04
N GLY A 388 17.52 20.06 -4.14
CA GLY A 388 18.45 19.48 -5.10
C GLY A 388 18.12 18.02 -5.43
N THR A 389 18.96 17.38 -6.25
CA THR A 389 18.74 16.00 -6.74
C THR A 389 19.68 14.96 -6.13
N ASN A 390 20.68 15.37 -5.34
CA ASN A 390 21.57 14.43 -4.65
C ASN A 390 20.78 13.68 -3.55
N PRO A 391 20.67 12.33 -3.59
CA PRO A 391 19.91 11.57 -2.60
C PRO A 391 20.30 11.84 -1.14
N ALA A 392 21.56 12.21 -0.86
CA ALA A 392 22.04 12.50 0.49
C ALA A 392 21.56 13.86 1.04
N SER A 393 20.96 14.74 0.22
CA SER A 393 20.52 16.09 0.62
C SER A 393 19.19 16.55 0.01
N ALA A 394 18.61 15.79 -0.93
CA ALA A 394 17.30 16.06 -1.51
C ALA A 394 16.20 15.95 -0.43
N GLY A 395 15.20 16.83 -0.50
CA GLY A 395 14.17 16.97 0.54
C GLY A 395 14.60 17.80 1.75
N GLY A 396 15.89 18.13 1.89
CA GLY A 396 16.39 19.05 2.90
C GLY A 396 16.15 18.55 4.32
N THR A 397 15.27 19.23 5.07
CA THR A 397 14.89 18.82 6.43
C THR A 397 13.86 17.69 6.45
N TRP A 398 13.05 17.53 5.39
CA TRP A 398 11.89 16.64 5.38
C TRP A 398 12.21 15.15 5.66
N PRO A 399 13.26 14.52 5.08
CA PRO A 399 13.62 13.15 5.42
C PRO A 399 13.98 12.97 6.90
N LYS A 400 14.63 13.96 7.51
CA LYS A 400 14.93 13.94 8.95
C LYS A 400 13.66 14.14 9.78
N THR A 401 12.77 15.05 9.37
CA THR A 401 11.46 15.25 10.01
C THR A 401 10.68 13.94 10.07
N ALA A 402 10.57 13.22 8.95
CA ALA A 402 9.98 11.89 8.88
C ALA A 402 10.54 10.93 9.95
N CYS A 403 11.85 10.67 9.94
CA CYS A 403 12.49 9.76 10.90
C CYS A 403 12.25 10.16 12.36
N THR A 404 12.36 11.46 12.68
CA THR A 404 12.21 11.96 14.06
C THR A 404 10.76 12.04 14.54
N LYS A 405 9.79 12.34 13.67
CA LYS A 405 8.37 12.45 14.02
C LYS A 405 7.74 11.10 14.33
N TRP A 406 8.16 10.05 13.61
CA TRP A 406 7.50 8.74 13.68
C TRP A 406 8.35 7.64 14.33
N GLY A 407 9.63 7.52 13.95
CA GLY A 407 10.42 6.32 14.25
C GLY A 407 10.56 5.99 15.74
N ASN A 408 10.74 7.00 16.59
CA ASN A 408 10.81 6.80 18.04
C ASN A 408 9.46 6.32 18.62
N GLY A 409 8.36 6.98 18.27
CA GLY A 409 7.02 6.63 18.75
C GLY A 409 6.60 5.23 18.32
N PHE A 410 6.83 4.87 17.05
CA PHE A 410 6.52 3.54 16.52
C PHE A 410 7.40 2.45 17.14
N ASN A 411 8.71 2.68 17.34
CA ASN A 411 9.58 1.70 18.00
C ASN A 411 9.22 1.51 19.49
N ALA A 412 8.89 2.60 20.20
CA ALA A 412 8.44 2.53 21.58
C ALA A 412 7.09 1.81 21.71
N SER A 413 6.14 2.08 20.81
CA SER A 413 4.84 1.40 20.76
C SER A 413 5.02 -0.09 20.42
N ARG A 414 5.87 -0.44 19.46
CA ARG A 414 6.21 -1.85 19.16
C ARG A 414 6.78 -2.62 20.36
N SER A 415 7.40 -1.91 21.30
CA SER A 415 7.98 -2.49 22.52
C SER A 415 7.00 -2.54 23.72
N SER A 416 5.95 -1.72 23.73
CA SER A 416 5.08 -1.48 24.91
C SER A 416 3.59 -1.76 24.68
N PHE A 417 3.14 -1.79 23.43
CA PHE A 417 1.82 -2.27 22.99
C PHE A 417 1.92 -3.67 22.38
N GLY A 418 2.81 -3.87 21.41
CA GLY A 418 2.90 -5.08 20.60
C GLY A 418 2.94 -4.74 19.11
N VAL A 419 2.14 -5.40 18.27
CA VAL A 419 2.13 -5.09 16.83
C VAL A 419 1.51 -3.71 16.60
N THR A 420 2.27 -2.79 16.01
CA THR A 420 1.84 -1.43 15.66
C THR A 420 2.15 -1.17 14.19
N ILE A 421 1.18 -0.67 13.44
CA ILE A 421 1.27 -0.43 11.98
C ILE A 421 0.88 1.01 11.65
N ALA A 422 1.38 1.52 10.53
CA ALA A 422 0.90 2.76 9.93
C ALA A 422 -0.11 2.44 8.83
N GLY A 423 -1.38 2.26 9.18
CA GLY A 423 -2.45 1.95 8.22
C GLY A 423 -2.71 3.06 7.22
N GLU A 424 -2.28 4.28 7.50
CA GLU A 424 -2.29 5.36 6.52
C GLU A 424 -1.07 6.29 6.64
N MET A 425 -0.43 6.56 5.51
CA MET A 425 0.65 7.56 5.36
C MET A 425 0.69 8.01 3.90
N SER A 426 1.21 9.20 3.60
CA SER A 426 1.31 9.69 2.21
C SER A 426 2.61 10.43 1.97
N ALA A 427 2.83 10.89 0.72
CA ALA A 427 3.94 11.76 0.38
C ALA A 427 3.66 13.25 0.72
N GLY A 428 2.51 13.55 1.36
CA GLY A 428 2.08 14.88 1.79
C GLY A 428 2.95 15.48 2.91
N PHE A 429 4.07 16.09 2.52
CA PHE A 429 5.09 16.60 3.45
C PHE A 429 4.66 17.86 4.24
N ASN A 430 3.77 18.68 3.70
CA ASN A 430 3.18 19.85 4.39
C ASN A 430 1.69 20.02 4.06
N ASP A 431 1.06 21.06 4.59
CA ASP A 431 -0.34 21.41 4.39
C ASP A 431 -0.71 21.80 2.95
N CYS A 432 0.21 22.43 2.20
CA CYS A 432 0.07 22.53 0.75
C CYS A 432 -0.06 21.13 0.12
N GLY A 433 0.60 20.11 0.67
CA GLY A 433 0.50 18.72 0.24
C GLY A 433 -0.88 18.07 0.37
N LEU A 434 -1.84 18.67 1.09
CA LEU A 434 -3.23 18.21 1.13
C LEU A 434 -3.91 18.32 -0.24
N PHE A 435 -3.62 19.38 -1.00
CA PHE A 435 -4.28 19.66 -2.29
C PHE A 435 -3.33 19.99 -3.44
N LEU A 436 -2.01 20.06 -3.17
CA LEU A 436 -0.94 20.70 -3.96
C LEU A 436 -1.29 20.95 -5.44
N PRO A 437 -2.04 22.03 -5.75
CA PRO A 437 -2.80 22.06 -7.00
C PRO A 437 -1.86 22.31 -8.17
N GLY A 438 -1.70 21.31 -9.03
CA GLY A 438 -0.86 21.44 -10.20
C GLY A 438 -0.60 20.11 -10.89
N ASP A 439 -0.49 20.20 -12.21
CA ASP A 439 0.05 19.13 -13.04
C ASP A 439 1.49 18.82 -12.61
N SER A 440 1.67 17.65 -12.01
CA SER A 440 2.94 17.09 -11.53
C SER A 440 3.98 16.87 -12.64
N GLY A 441 3.55 16.87 -13.91
CA GLY A 441 4.43 16.96 -15.06
C GLY A 441 5.30 18.23 -15.07
N ASN A 442 4.89 19.29 -14.37
CA ASN A 442 5.66 20.54 -14.21
C ASN A 442 6.60 20.53 -13.00
N TRP A 443 6.62 19.47 -12.17
CA TRP A 443 7.49 19.41 -11.01
C TRP A 443 8.96 19.27 -11.40
N SER A 444 9.82 20.09 -10.80
CA SER A 444 11.26 20.02 -11.00
C SER A 444 11.82 18.66 -10.55
N SER A 445 12.94 18.23 -11.16
CA SER A 445 13.65 17.03 -10.72
C SER A 445 14.08 17.10 -9.25
N ALA A 446 14.38 18.29 -8.73
CA ALA A 446 14.67 18.51 -7.31
C ALA A 446 13.43 18.31 -6.42
N THR A 447 12.24 18.72 -6.88
CA THR A 447 10.97 18.44 -6.19
C THR A 447 10.73 16.93 -6.12
N LYS A 448 10.83 16.23 -7.25
CA LYS A 448 10.61 14.78 -7.33
C LYS A 448 11.61 14.00 -6.49
N ALA A 449 12.89 14.37 -6.53
CA ALA A 449 13.94 13.79 -5.68
C ALA A 449 13.69 14.04 -4.18
N GLY A 450 13.21 15.22 -3.81
CA GLY A 450 12.89 15.53 -2.41
C GLY A 450 11.68 14.78 -1.88
N VAL A 451 10.61 14.66 -2.68
CA VAL A 451 9.43 13.84 -2.36
C VAL A 451 9.80 12.36 -2.23
N MET A 452 10.68 11.86 -3.11
CA MET A 452 11.25 10.50 -3.01
C MET A 452 12.00 10.29 -1.69
N GLN A 453 12.93 11.18 -1.32
CA GLN A 453 13.69 11.04 -0.07
C GLN A 453 12.83 11.19 1.18
N PHE A 454 11.83 12.08 1.17
CA PHE A 454 10.84 12.16 2.24
C PHE A 454 10.08 10.83 2.36
N THR A 455 9.53 10.31 1.26
CA THR A 455 8.73 9.09 1.27
C THR A 455 9.54 7.85 1.68
N LEU A 456 10.79 7.73 1.22
CA LEU A 456 11.70 6.66 1.65
C LEU A 456 11.98 6.73 3.15
N ALA A 457 12.18 7.93 3.71
CA ALA A 457 12.33 8.13 5.15
C ALA A 457 11.03 7.80 5.92
N SER A 458 9.85 8.08 5.35
CA SER A 458 8.57 7.64 5.91
C SER A 458 8.46 6.11 5.98
N MET A 459 8.77 5.44 4.87
CA MET A 459 8.73 3.97 4.78
C MET A 459 9.72 3.31 5.76
N ASP A 460 10.92 3.88 5.91
CA ASP A 460 11.95 3.41 6.84
C ASP A 460 11.56 3.63 8.31
N ALA A 461 11.06 4.82 8.66
CA ALA A 461 10.66 5.16 10.02
C ALA A 461 9.43 4.37 10.50
N LEU A 462 8.50 4.08 9.60
CA LEU A 462 7.25 3.37 9.90
C LEU A 462 7.40 1.86 9.82
N GLN A 463 8.22 1.33 8.90
CA GLN A 463 8.51 -0.08 8.60
C GLN A 463 7.31 -0.90 8.10
N ASP A 464 6.24 -0.98 8.90
CA ASP A 464 4.95 -1.56 8.55
C ASP A 464 4.00 -0.41 8.19
N TYR A 465 3.69 -0.26 6.90
CA TYR A 465 2.92 0.87 6.41
C TYR A 465 1.98 0.52 5.25
N PHE A 466 0.96 1.35 5.09
CA PHE A 466 0.02 1.35 3.99
C PHE A 466 -0.11 2.77 3.44
N PHE A 467 0.36 2.97 2.22
CA PHE A 467 0.31 4.30 1.60
C PHE A 467 -1.14 4.65 1.23
N TRP A 468 -1.63 5.79 1.69
CA TRP A 468 -2.91 6.39 1.30
C TRP A 468 -2.69 7.30 0.08
N THR A 469 -3.14 6.93 -1.12
CA THR A 469 -3.85 5.73 -1.59
C THR A 469 -3.12 5.13 -2.82
N TRP A 470 -3.55 3.97 -3.32
CA TRP A 470 -2.98 3.39 -4.55
C TRP A 470 -3.12 4.34 -5.74
N LYS A 471 -4.31 4.93 -5.94
CA LYS A 471 -4.65 5.70 -7.12
C LYS A 471 -5.75 6.71 -6.83
N GLU A 472 -5.64 7.88 -7.46
CA GLU A 472 -6.71 8.87 -7.61
C GLU A 472 -7.25 8.89 -9.05
N ALA A 473 -8.48 9.36 -9.24
CA ALA A 473 -9.16 9.29 -10.52
C ALA A 473 -8.70 10.36 -11.53
N ILE A 474 -7.74 10.03 -12.40
CA ILE A 474 -7.63 10.70 -13.70
C ILE A 474 -8.86 10.27 -14.51
N ALA A 475 -9.77 11.20 -14.76
CA ALA A 475 -11.02 10.81 -15.39
C ALA A 475 -10.85 10.57 -16.89
N ASN A 476 -10.99 9.31 -17.27
CA ASN A 476 -11.20 8.86 -18.65
C ASN A 476 -12.22 7.72 -18.65
N TYR A 477 -13.46 8.03 -18.22
CA TYR A 477 -14.56 7.07 -18.18
C TYR A 477 -15.03 6.73 -19.61
N GLY A 478 -14.47 5.66 -20.18
CA GLY A 478 -14.78 5.21 -21.54
C GLY A 478 -16.27 4.89 -21.75
N ARG A 479 -16.85 5.45 -22.82
CA ARG A 479 -18.22 5.24 -23.35
C ARG A 479 -19.40 5.58 -22.42
N TRP A 480 -19.21 5.69 -21.11
CA TRP A 480 -20.20 6.20 -20.14
C TRP A 480 -19.90 7.65 -19.68
N ALA A 481 -19.23 8.42 -20.52
CA ALA A 481 -18.75 9.80 -20.28
C ALA A 481 -19.85 10.88 -20.16
N GLN A 482 -20.99 10.56 -19.55
CA GLN A 482 -22.01 11.53 -19.11
C GLN A 482 -21.97 11.79 -17.61
N ILE A 483 -21.27 10.96 -16.83
CA ILE A 483 -20.83 11.28 -15.48
C ILE A 483 -19.42 11.85 -15.64
N GLY A 484 -19.23 13.09 -15.16
CA GLY A 484 -18.20 13.99 -15.66
C GLY A 484 -16.77 13.43 -15.60
N ASN A 485 -15.91 13.91 -16.51
CA ASN A 485 -14.49 13.87 -16.22
C ASN A 485 -14.18 14.86 -15.08
N SER A 486 -13.13 14.62 -14.28
CA SER A 486 -12.41 15.70 -13.60
C SER A 486 -12.17 16.80 -14.65
N THR A 487 -12.63 18.00 -14.35
CA THR A 487 -12.53 19.14 -15.27
C THR A 487 -11.08 19.53 -15.58
N ALA A 488 -10.12 19.09 -14.76
CA ALA A 488 -8.69 19.29 -14.94
C ALA A 488 -8.03 18.23 -15.86
N GLY A 489 -8.60 17.02 -15.98
CA GLY A 489 -8.05 15.93 -16.80
C GLY A 489 -6.73 15.32 -16.29
N ILE A 490 -6.34 15.63 -15.06
CA ILE A 490 -5.11 15.19 -14.37
C ILE A 490 -5.46 14.58 -13.01
N VAL A 491 -4.45 14.07 -12.29
CA VAL A 491 -4.57 13.83 -10.85
C VAL A 491 -4.50 15.18 -10.13
N GLU A 492 -5.53 15.53 -9.36
CA GLU A 492 -5.61 16.81 -8.67
C GLU A 492 -4.88 16.81 -7.31
N SER A 493 -4.48 15.65 -6.77
CA SER A 493 -3.77 15.54 -5.48
C SER A 493 -2.59 14.53 -5.54
N PRO A 494 -1.56 14.81 -6.37
CA PRO A 494 -0.52 13.85 -6.78
C PRO A 494 0.32 13.22 -5.65
N LEU A 495 0.44 13.86 -4.47
CA LEU A 495 1.16 13.30 -3.31
C LEU A 495 0.41 12.16 -2.60
N TRP A 496 -0.84 11.90 -2.99
CA TRP A 496 -1.71 10.86 -2.46
C TRP A 496 -1.92 9.71 -3.46
N SER A 497 -1.31 9.76 -4.65
CA SER A 497 -1.41 8.71 -5.66
C SER A 497 -0.10 7.93 -5.80
N TYR A 498 -0.03 6.75 -5.16
CA TYR A 498 1.15 5.86 -5.26
C TYR A 498 1.45 5.48 -6.71
N GLN A 499 0.41 5.13 -7.47
CA GLN A 499 0.50 4.76 -8.89
C GLN A 499 1.09 5.90 -9.74
N LEU A 500 0.66 7.15 -9.52
CA LEU A 500 1.23 8.29 -10.24
C LEU A 500 2.69 8.52 -9.86
N GLY A 501 3.00 8.46 -8.56
CA GLY A 501 4.36 8.64 -8.09
C GLY A 501 5.35 7.58 -8.57
N LEU A 502 4.90 6.35 -8.84
CA LEU A 502 5.67 5.33 -9.55
C LEU A 502 5.91 5.73 -11.02
N GLN A 503 4.86 6.17 -11.72
CA GLN A 503 4.94 6.57 -13.14
C GLN A 503 5.84 7.78 -13.35
N GLU A 504 5.84 8.71 -12.39
CA GLU A 504 6.51 10.00 -12.48
C GLU A 504 7.84 10.09 -11.71
N GLY A 505 8.21 9.06 -10.94
CA GLY A 505 9.54 8.90 -10.35
C GLY A 505 9.77 9.56 -8.99
N TRP A 506 8.73 9.76 -8.17
CA TRP A 506 8.87 10.22 -6.77
C TRP A 506 8.45 9.17 -5.72
N ILE A 507 8.03 7.98 -6.13
CA ILE A 507 7.81 6.80 -5.29
C ILE A 507 8.79 5.70 -5.74
N PRO A 508 9.44 4.96 -4.82
CA PRO A 508 10.40 3.93 -5.19
C PRO A 508 9.72 2.77 -5.93
N THR A 509 10.35 2.29 -7.00
CA THR A 509 9.90 1.12 -7.78
C THR A 509 10.03 -0.20 -7.01
N ASP A 510 10.88 -0.22 -5.98
CA ASP A 510 10.93 -1.28 -4.98
C ASP A 510 10.96 -0.66 -3.56
N PRO A 511 9.90 -0.82 -2.74
CA PRO A 511 9.85 -0.28 -1.39
C PRO A 511 10.91 -0.87 -0.45
N ARG A 512 11.58 -1.97 -0.82
CA ARG A 512 12.69 -2.56 -0.04
C ARG A 512 13.98 -1.75 -0.13
N THR A 513 14.02 -0.72 -0.99
CA THR A 513 15.12 0.26 -1.07
C THR A 513 15.04 1.34 0.02
N ALA A 514 13.96 1.41 0.80
CA ALA A 514 13.93 2.16 2.05
C ALA A 514 14.82 1.45 3.10
N THR A 515 16.10 1.83 3.12
CA THR A 515 17.15 1.25 3.99
C THR A 515 17.89 2.33 4.79
N GLY A 516 17.15 3.27 5.36
CA GLY A 516 17.69 4.43 6.05
C GLY A 516 18.22 5.53 5.13
N GLY A 517 17.44 6.61 5.00
CA GLY A 517 17.89 7.83 4.32
C GLY A 517 18.87 8.67 5.16
N ALA A 518 19.21 9.87 4.67
CA ALA A 518 20.03 10.83 5.41
C ALA A 518 19.37 11.23 6.74
N GLY A 519 19.82 10.62 7.85
CA GLY A 519 19.22 10.80 9.17
C GLY A 519 18.89 9.49 9.91
N ALA A 520 18.90 8.34 9.24
CA ALA A 520 18.73 7.02 9.88
C ALA A 520 19.83 6.67 10.90
N GLY A 521 20.97 7.38 10.82
CA GLY A 521 22.06 7.30 11.78
C GLY A 521 23.02 6.12 11.54
N THR A 522 24.18 6.22 12.17
CA THR A 522 25.06 5.08 12.43
C THR A 522 24.87 4.63 13.89
N ILE A 523 25.50 3.52 14.29
CA ILE A 523 25.63 3.18 15.72
C ILE A 523 26.19 4.41 16.44
N SER A 524 25.46 4.91 17.44
CA SER A 524 25.75 6.22 18.03
C SER A 524 27.19 6.31 18.54
N ALA A 525 27.81 7.49 18.48
CA ALA A 525 29.20 7.66 18.92
C ALA A 525 29.39 7.23 20.39
N THR A 526 28.40 7.46 21.24
CA THR A 526 28.37 7.02 22.65
C THR A 526 28.31 5.49 22.80
N TRP A 527 27.53 4.81 21.97
CA TRP A 527 27.47 3.34 21.98
C TRP A 527 28.76 2.73 21.42
N SER A 528 29.25 3.29 20.32
CA SER A 528 30.52 2.91 19.70
C SER A 528 31.73 3.14 20.62
N SER A 529 31.72 4.18 21.46
CA SER A 529 32.79 4.42 22.45
C SER A 529 32.66 3.54 23.70
N SER A 530 31.43 3.20 24.11
CA SER A 530 31.18 2.32 25.25
C SER A 530 31.47 0.84 24.96
N TYR A 531 31.32 0.40 23.70
CA TYR A 531 31.43 -1.01 23.30
C TYR A 531 32.40 -1.29 22.14
N GLY A 532 33.19 -0.30 21.70
CA GLY A 532 34.10 -0.41 20.56
C GLY A 532 35.36 -1.27 20.77
N VAL A 533 35.52 -1.90 21.93
CA VAL A 533 36.65 -2.78 22.25
C VAL A 533 36.14 -4.22 22.41
N TYR A 534 36.58 -5.10 21.51
CA TYR A 534 36.34 -6.53 21.59
C TYR A 534 37.68 -7.30 21.59
N PRO A 535 37.87 -8.32 22.45
CA PRO A 535 36.97 -8.73 23.53
C PRO A 535 36.82 -7.65 24.61
N PRO A 536 35.71 -7.64 25.38
CA PRO A 536 35.56 -6.73 26.51
C PRO A 536 36.64 -6.99 27.56
N ALA A 537 36.98 -6.00 28.40
CA ALA A 537 38.08 -6.11 29.36
C ALA A 537 37.93 -7.30 30.35
N THR A 538 36.70 -7.65 30.71
CA THR A 538 36.35 -8.78 31.57
C THR A 538 35.28 -9.66 30.93
N ILE A 539 35.31 -10.95 31.26
CA ILE A 539 34.24 -11.90 30.96
C ILE A 539 33.65 -12.36 32.30
N SER A 540 32.32 -12.37 32.41
CA SER A 540 31.61 -12.77 33.63
C SER A 540 32.06 -14.16 34.11
N ASN A 541 32.32 -14.28 35.41
CA ASN A 541 32.76 -15.51 36.09
C ASN A 541 34.11 -16.10 35.62
N ALA A 542 34.87 -15.43 34.77
CA ALA A 542 36.09 -16.00 34.18
C ALA A 542 37.35 -15.94 35.09
N GLY A 543 37.29 -15.27 36.24
CA GLY A 543 38.40 -15.19 37.23
C GLY A 543 39.66 -14.42 36.78
N ALA A 544 39.74 -13.98 35.53
CA ALA A 544 40.86 -13.24 34.96
C ALA A 544 40.38 -12.21 33.90
N ALA A 545 41.28 -11.31 33.49
CA ALA A 545 41.05 -10.38 32.38
C ALA A 545 40.92 -11.13 31.04
N ALA A 546 40.08 -10.64 30.13
CA ALA A 546 39.77 -11.35 28.88
C ALA A 546 40.98 -11.56 27.95
N SER A 547 42.00 -10.71 28.05
CA SER A 547 43.28 -10.86 27.35
C SER A 547 44.08 -12.10 27.79
N ALA A 548 43.86 -12.58 29.02
CA ALA A 548 44.53 -13.76 29.57
C ALA A 548 43.73 -15.07 29.39
N LEU A 549 42.46 -14.99 28.97
CA LEU A 549 41.63 -16.17 28.71
C LEU A 549 42.01 -16.85 27.39
N PRO A 550 41.68 -18.16 27.20
CA PRO A 550 41.92 -18.84 25.93
C PRO A 550 41.29 -18.15 24.72
N GLN A 551 42.11 -17.83 23.72
CA GLN A 551 41.70 -17.26 22.44
C GLN A 551 42.09 -18.17 21.27
N TYR A 552 41.46 -17.96 20.11
CA TYR A 552 41.79 -18.64 18.86
C TYR A 552 42.57 -17.71 17.92
N THR A 553 43.32 -18.27 16.98
CA THR A 553 43.96 -17.54 15.88
C THR A 553 43.14 -17.67 14.60
N SER A 554 43.02 -16.59 13.81
CA SER A 554 42.31 -16.54 12.53
C SER A 554 43.15 -17.06 11.36
N THR A 555 43.74 -18.25 11.52
CA THR A 555 44.64 -18.90 10.53
C THR A 555 44.12 -20.28 10.08
N GLY A 556 42.96 -20.70 10.56
CA GLY A 556 42.28 -21.91 10.13
C GLY A 556 41.56 -21.75 8.80
N THR A 557 40.99 -22.85 8.30
CA THR A 557 40.08 -22.82 7.15
C THR A 557 38.73 -22.23 7.56
N VAL A 558 38.19 -21.33 6.75
CA VAL A 558 36.82 -20.83 6.90
C VAL A 558 35.82 -21.96 6.64
N ALA A 559 34.90 -22.20 7.57
CA ALA A 559 33.76 -23.07 7.35
C ALA A 559 32.66 -22.29 6.60
N THR A 560 32.41 -22.63 5.34
CA THR A 560 31.29 -22.05 4.57
C THR A 560 30.04 -22.93 4.74
N LEU A 561 28.86 -22.30 4.79
CA LEU A 561 27.59 -23.03 4.88
C LEU A 561 27.15 -23.48 3.48
N VAL A 562 27.91 -24.40 2.87
CA VAL A 562 27.56 -24.96 1.55
C VAL A 562 26.17 -25.59 1.63
N PRO A 563 25.16 -25.02 0.94
CA PRO A 563 23.81 -25.55 1.00
C PRO A 563 23.76 -26.93 0.29
N PRO A 564 22.83 -27.82 0.70
CA PRO A 564 22.61 -29.07 -0.03
C PRO A 564 22.29 -28.75 -1.49
N GLN A 565 23.09 -29.28 -2.43
CA GLN A 565 22.92 -28.98 -3.86
C GLN A 565 21.59 -29.47 -4.45
N THR A 566 20.82 -30.25 -3.68
CA THR A 566 19.46 -30.68 -4.00
C THR A 566 18.54 -30.55 -2.79
N LEU A 567 17.84 -29.41 -2.69
CA LEU A 567 16.55 -29.36 -2.02
C LEU A 567 15.50 -29.86 -3.03
N THR A 568 15.29 -31.18 -3.12
CA THR A 568 14.36 -31.79 -4.07
C THR A 568 12.90 -31.53 -3.70
N ALA A 569 12.38 -30.39 -4.15
CA ALA A 569 10.95 -30.12 -4.27
C ALA A 569 10.47 -30.47 -5.69
N SER A 570 10.15 -31.76 -5.90
CA SER A 570 9.63 -32.34 -7.16
C SER A 570 10.60 -32.34 -8.36
N ALA A 571 10.44 -33.34 -9.25
CA ALA A 571 11.31 -33.59 -10.40
C ALA A 571 11.16 -32.58 -11.56
N THR A 572 10.44 -31.48 -11.36
CA THR A 572 10.13 -30.45 -12.37
C THR A 572 10.57 -29.04 -11.97
N ALA A 573 11.23 -28.87 -10.81
CA ALA A 573 11.77 -27.58 -10.40
C ALA A 573 13.19 -27.37 -10.97
N SER A 574 13.43 -26.22 -11.60
CA SER A 574 14.79 -25.82 -11.99
C SER A 574 15.69 -25.73 -10.75
N ALA A 575 16.89 -26.30 -10.83
CA ALA A 575 17.84 -26.28 -9.72
C ALA A 575 18.18 -24.84 -9.31
N VAL A 576 17.85 -24.48 -8.06
CA VAL A 576 18.25 -23.20 -7.49
C VAL A 576 19.75 -23.26 -7.21
N ASN A 577 20.53 -22.42 -7.90
CA ASN A 577 21.93 -22.24 -7.55
C ASN A 577 22.02 -21.51 -6.20
N ALA A 578 22.17 -22.28 -5.14
CA ALA A 578 22.24 -21.77 -3.78
C ALA A 578 23.65 -21.24 -3.39
N GLY A 579 24.59 -21.20 -4.34
CA GLY A 579 25.96 -20.72 -4.14
C GLY A 579 26.83 -21.67 -3.32
N ASN A 580 27.98 -21.17 -2.86
CA ASN A 580 28.98 -21.90 -2.07
C ASN A 580 28.84 -21.66 -0.54
N GLY A 581 27.78 -20.95 -0.11
CA GLY A 581 27.62 -20.55 1.29
C GLY A 581 28.56 -19.43 1.75
N TRP A 582 29.17 -18.68 0.83
CA TRP A 582 30.09 -17.57 1.13
C TRP A 582 29.77 -16.33 0.27
N PHE A 583 29.28 -15.26 0.91
CA PHE A 583 28.78 -14.08 0.19
C PHE A 583 29.89 -13.12 -0.27
N ASP A 584 30.79 -12.74 0.64
CA ASP A 584 31.87 -11.81 0.30
C ASP A 584 33.08 -12.57 -0.24
N ALA A 585 33.19 -12.64 -1.56
CA ALA A 585 34.35 -13.23 -2.25
C ALA A 585 35.66 -12.44 -2.05
N SER A 586 35.60 -11.25 -1.44
CA SER A 586 36.80 -10.48 -1.02
C SER A 586 37.17 -10.70 0.45
N ASP A 587 36.35 -11.38 1.25
CA ASP A 587 36.78 -11.86 2.56
C ASP A 587 37.76 -13.02 2.38
N THR A 588 39.01 -12.74 2.76
CA THR A 588 40.16 -13.65 2.69
C THR A 588 40.74 -13.93 4.07
N ALA A 589 40.03 -13.54 5.15
CA ALA A 589 40.44 -13.86 6.51
C ALA A 589 40.38 -15.37 6.77
N GLY A 590 41.33 -15.89 7.55
CA GLY A 590 41.29 -17.29 7.99
C GLY A 590 40.22 -17.51 9.05
N GLY A 591 39.65 -18.71 9.06
CA GLY A 591 38.76 -19.18 10.12
C GLY A 591 39.49 -19.31 11.47
N VAL A 592 38.72 -19.41 12.56
CA VAL A 592 39.30 -19.57 13.90
C VAL A 592 39.84 -20.99 14.10
N THR A 593 41.06 -21.10 14.64
CA THR A 593 41.69 -22.37 15.03
C THR A 593 42.51 -22.24 16.32
N ALA A 594 42.80 -23.37 16.96
CA ALA A 594 43.61 -23.46 18.16
C ALA A 594 45.01 -22.86 17.96
N ILE A 595 45.47 -22.05 18.92
CA ILE A 595 46.85 -21.58 18.95
C ILE A 595 47.75 -22.81 19.18
N ALA A 596 48.83 -22.95 18.40
CA ALA A 596 49.71 -24.12 18.52
C ALA A 596 50.33 -24.23 19.93
N GLY A 597 50.32 -25.43 20.50
CA GLY A 597 50.80 -25.70 21.87
C GLY A 597 49.84 -25.31 22.99
N CYS A 598 48.65 -24.78 22.67
CA CYS A 598 47.64 -24.41 23.66
C CYS A 598 46.72 -25.58 24.03
N THR A 599 46.47 -25.75 25.33
CA THR A 599 45.46 -26.69 25.84
C THR A 599 44.23 -25.90 26.27
N TYR A 600 43.07 -26.21 25.70
CA TYR A 600 41.81 -25.52 25.98
C TYR A 600 40.98 -26.35 26.97
N PRO A 601 40.28 -25.71 27.94
CA PRO A 601 39.30 -26.40 28.78
C PRO A 601 38.14 -26.97 27.94
N TYR A 602 37.45 -27.97 28.47
CA TYR A 602 36.26 -28.53 27.80
C TYR A 602 35.16 -27.46 27.71
N ALA A 603 34.80 -27.06 26.48
CA ALA A 603 33.99 -25.88 26.22
C ALA A 603 32.61 -25.87 26.92
N TRP A 604 32.03 -27.06 27.14
CA TRP A 604 30.72 -27.21 27.76
C TRP A 604 30.75 -27.29 29.30
N SER A 605 31.93 -27.19 29.94
CA SER A 605 32.06 -27.20 31.41
C SER A 605 33.22 -26.32 31.92
N ALA A 606 33.43 -25.15 31.30
CA ALA A 606 34.62 -24.32 31.54
C ALA A 606 34.46 -23.21 32.62
N VAL A 607 33.26 -22.99 33.18
CA VAL A 607 32.97 -21.83 34.07
C VAL A 607 33.86 -21.77 35.33
N SER A 608 34.27 -22.92 35.86
CA SER A 608 35.18 -23.04 37.01
C SER A 608 36.55 -23.64 36.65
N ALA A 609 36.89 -23.71 35.36
CA ALA A 609 38.16 -24.25 34.91
C ALA A 609 39.32 -23.25 35.15
N ALA A 610 40.50 -23.77 35.46
CA ALA A 610 41.71 -22.95 35.59
C ALA A 610 42.10 -22.34 34.23
N VAL A 611 42.50 -21.07 34.23
CA VAL A 611 42.96 -20.35 33.02
C VAL A 611 44.31 -20.92 32.55
N PRO A 612 44.41 -21.51 31.34
CA PRO A 612 45.65 -22.08 30.85
C PRO A 612 46.70 -21.01 30.46
N THR A 613 47.96 -21.24 30.84
CA THR A 613 49.04 -20.24 30.82
C THR A 613 49.51 -19.80 29.43
N LEU A 614 49.21 -20.55 28.37
CA LEU A 614 49.70 -20.29 27.01
C LEU A 614 48.65 -19.72 26.05
N CYS A 615 47.37 -19.70 26.44
CA CYS A 615 46.26 -19.52 25.50
C CYS A 615 45.77 -18.07 25.35
N GLY A 616 46.32 -17.12 26.13
CA GLY A 616 45.99 -15.70 26.07
C GLY A 616 46.66 -14.96 24.90
N ALA A 617 46.14 -13.78 24.55
CA ALA A 617 46.55 -13.07 23.34
C ALA A 617 47.93 -12.39 23.45
N LYS A 618 48.85 -12.78 22.56
CA LYS A 618 49.92 -11.89 22.10
C LYS A 618 49.40 -11.02 20.95
N THR A 619 48.75 -9.90 21.29
CA THR A 619 48.51 -8.73 20.42
C THR A 619 48.28 -9.03 18.92
N GLY A 620 47.21 -9.77 18.60
CA GLY A 620 46.65 -9.85 17.25
C GLY A 620 45.59 -8.78 17.09
N ALA A 621 45.63 -8.01 15.99
CA ALA A 621 44.62 -6.99 15.71
C ALA A 621 43.24 -7.63 15.49
N ALA A 622 42.17 -6.87 15.75
CA ALA A 622 40.80 -7.28 15.44
C ALA A 622 40.68 -7.67 13.95
N LEU A 623 39.79 -8.62 13.65
CA LEU A 623 39.42 -8.97 12.27
C LEU A 623 38.96 -7.70 11.54
N ALA A 624 39.79 -7.22 10.63
CA ALA A 624 39.50 -6.07 9.79
C ALA A 624 38.55 -6.48 8.66
N THR A 625 37.31 -6.83 9.00
CA THR A 625 36.22 -6.82 8.02
C THR A 625 36.14 -5.41 7.44
N PRO A 626 36.16 -5.22 6.11
CA PRO A 626 35.86 -3.93 5.52
C PRO A 626 34.54 -3.38 6.10
N PRO A 627 34.39 -2.06 6.30
CA PRO A 627 33.09 -1.51 6.66
C PRO A 627 32.06 -2.02 5.62
N PRO A 628 30.88 -2.48 6.05
CA PRO A 628 29.91 -3.10 5.16
C PRO A 628 29.66 -2.15 3.99
N LYS A 629 30.00 -2.60 2.77
CA LYS A 629 29.64 -1.85 1.56
C LYS A 629 28.14 -1.64 1.61
N ALA A 630 27.70 -0.38 1.63
CA ALA A 630 26.31 -0.04 1.35
C ALA A 630 25.89 -0.85 0.12
N ARG A 631 24.78 -1.58 0.22
CA ARG A 631 24.33 -2.56 -0.77
C ARG A 631 24.32 -1.89 -2.14
N ARG A 632 25.38 -2.13 -2.93
CA ARG A 632 25.52 -1.47 -4.22
C ARG A 632 24.41 -1.97 -5.12
N GLU A 633 23.83 -1.02 -5.84
CA GLU A 633 23.18 -1.24 -7.11
C GLU A 633 24.11 -2.09 -7.99
N SER A 634 23.70 -3.31 -8.32
CA SER A 634 24.28 -4.10 -9.40
C SER A 634 23.31 -5.21 -9.80
N ASP A 635 22.84 -5.10 -11.04
CA ASP A 635 22.19 -6.09 -11.92
C ASP A 635 20.78 -6.60 -11.54
#